data_AF-A0A7Y5Q0I6-F1
#
_entry.id   AF-A0A7Y5Q0I6-F1
#
_cell.length_a   1.000
_cell.length_b   1.000
_cell.length_c   1.000
_cell.angle_alpha   90.00
_cell.angle_beta   90.00
_cell.angle_gamma   90.00
#
_symmetry.space_group_name_H-M   'P 1'
#
loop_
_entity.id
_entity.type
_entity.pdbx_description
1 polymer ?
#
loop_
_entity_poly.entity_id
_entity_poly.type
_entity_poly.pdbx_seq_one_letter_code
_entity_poly.pdbx_strand_id
1 'polypeptide(L)'
;LAHPRSVATSWWPQFRPNNALARLGLDLGESGLEQDATILLSGAGQVPWFSRLRAVDWVGLNHNRLSGREAMSVEAMWKYIDSLGPDVAFSILPPAAPGSSGPESDVNFQGAHVQRTVRGRGSALFEHWNHERVVESFWREMVWLRERCEFATCYRLGDAWGDAWWVLVYVRKDSPYRERLLEVLSRSKRADPEEDLGAAFAYDPRLLGRK
;
A
#
# COMPACT_ATOMS: atom_id res chain seq x y z
N LEU A 1 2.98 33.57 19.15
CA LEU A 1 2.09 32.50 18.65
C LEU A 1 2.98 31.47 17.96
N ALA A 2 3.10 30.27 18.52
CA ALA A 2 3.97 29.25 17.95
C ALA A 2 3.36 28.72 16.62
N HIS A 3 4.22 28.43 15.64
CA HIS A 3 3.83 27.96 14.31
C HIS A 3 2.98 26.68 14.42
N PRO A 4 1.92 26.47 13.62
CA PRO A 4 1.07 25.26 13.66
C PRO A 4 1.81 23.92 13.58
N ARG A 5 3.08 23.92 13.13
CA ARG A 5 3.96 22.76 13.13
C ARG A 5 4.40 22.36 14.53
N SER A 6 4.59 23.29 15.47
CA SER A 6 5.10 22.99 16.81
C SER A 6 4.07 22.31 17.71
N VAL A 7 2.78 22.47 17.42
CA VAL A 7 1.68 21.86 18.19
C VAL A 7 1.41 20.43 17.71
N ALA A 8 1.64 20.14 16.43
CA ALA A 8 1.62 18.77 15.90
C ALA A 8 2.82 17.93 16.35
N THR A 9 3.94 18.57 16.69
CA THR A 9 5.18 17.90 17.14
C THR A 9 5.41 17.91 18.65
N SER A 10 4.57 18.59 19.45
CA SER A 10 4.74 18.65 20.92
C SER A 10 4.35 17.37 21.65
N TRP A 11 3.79 16.38 20.94
CA TRP A 11 3.37 15.08 21.49
C TRP A 11 4.40 13.95 21.24
N TRP A 12 5.58 14.28 20.68
CA TRP A 12 6.32 13.38 19.78
C TRP A 12 7.27 12.34 20.40
N PRO A 13 8.11 12.62 21.43
CA PRO A 13 9.06 11.61 21.90
C PRO A 13 8.41 10.49 22.73
N GLN A 14 7.26 10.79 23.36
CA GLN A 14 6.63 9.93 24.36
C GLN A 14 5.50 9.06 23.76
N PHE A 15 5.04 9.37 22.54
CA PHE A 15 3.98 8.66 21.84
C PHE A 15 4.39 8.32 20.41
N ARG A 16 5.47 7.56 20.22
CA ARG A 16 5.68 6.91 18.92
C ARG A 16 4.47 6.00 18.68
N PRO A 17 3.61 6.27 17.68
CA PRO A 17 2.45 5.43 17.46
C PRO A 17 2.95 4.02 17.11
N ASN A 18 2.52 3.00 17.85
CA ASN A 18 2.88 1.62 17.56
C ASN A 18 1.93 0.96 16.53
N ASN A 19 1.18 1.77 15.77
CA ASN A 19 0.30 1.25 14.72
C ASN A 19 1.11 0.88 13.46
N ALA A 20 0.55 0.00 12.61
CA ALA A 20 1.20 -0.46 11.38
C ALA A 20 1.77 0.65 10.49
N LEU A 21 1.00 1.73 10.27
CA LEU A 21 1.39 2.79 9.33
C LEU A 21 2.56 3.63 9.85
N ALA A 22 2.63 3.86 11.16
CA ALA A 22 3.80 4.48 11.78
C ALA A 22 5.03 3.57 11.72
N ARG A 23 4.86 2.27 12.03
CA ARG A 23 5.94 1.27 11.98
C ARG A 23 6.55 1.21 10.57
N LEU A 24 5.71 1.05 9.55
CA LEU A 24 6.12 1.09 8.14
C LEU A 24 6.82 2.40 7.78
N GLY A 25 6.23 3.55 8.13
CA GLY A 25 6.83 4.84 7.81
C GLY A 25 8.22 5.02 8.44
N LEU A 26 8.41 4.56 9.68
CA LEU A 26 9.71 4.60 10.36
C LEU A 26 10.73 3.68 9.68
N ASP A 27 10.33 2.46 9.30
CA ASP A 27 11.22 1.54 8.58
C ASP A 27 11.64 2.14 7.24
N LEU A 28 10.71 2.63 6.44
CA LEU A 28 11.05 3.30 5.17
C LEU A 28 11.94 4.53 5.37
N GLY A 29 11.80 5.25 6.49
CA GLY A 29 12.67 6.36 6.85
C GLY A 29 14.14 5.94 7.06
N GLU A 30 14.39 4.70 7.51
CA GLU A 30 15.75 4.16 7.69
C GLU A 30 16.46 3.90 6.34
N SER A 31 15.73 3.91 5.22
CA SER A 31 16.34 3.88 3.88
C SER A 31 17.22 5.09 3.60
N GLY A 32 16.90 6.26 4.19
CA GLY A 32 17.57 7.53 3.94
C GLY A 32 17.29 8.13 2.55
N LEU A 33 16.33 7.57 1.80
CA LEU A 33 16.04 7.99 0.42
C LEU A 33 15.23 9.27 0.35
N GLU A 34 14.48 9.62 1.41
CA GLU A 34 13.67 10.84 1.46
C GLU A 34 12.89 11.08 0.14
N GLN A 35 12.99 12.26 -0.46
CA GLN A 35 12.25 12.61 -1.67
C GLN A 35 12.79 11.96 -2.96
N ASP A 36 13.89 11.20 -2.91
CA ASP A 36 14.45 10.51 -4.06
C ASP A 36 13.62 9.27 -4.43
N ALA A 37 12.96 8.63 -3.45
CA ALA A 37 12.09 7.49 -3.68
C ALA A 37 10.60 7.83 -3.50
N THR A 38 9.76 7.11 -4.24
CA THR A 38 8.32 7.36 -4.30
C THR A 38 7.53 6.18 -3.74
N ILE A 39 6.57 6.47 -2.86
CA ILE A 39 5.62 5.50 -2.35
C ILE A 39 4.24 5.67 -2.99
N LEU A 40 3.71 4.57 -3.54
CA LEU A 40 2.30 4.43 -3.89
C LEU A 40 1.50 3.99 -2.67
N LEU A 41 0.44 4.73 -2.35
CA LEU A 41 -0.41 4.49 -1.19
C LEU A 41 -1.83 4.11 -1.62
N SER A 42 -2.38 3.08 -1.00
CA SER A 42 -3.82 2.78 -1.02
C SER A 42 -4.65 3.70 -0.11
N GLY A 43 -4.03 4.70 0.53
CA GLY A 43 -4.68 5.73 1.35
C GLY A 43 -3.68 6.68 2.02
N ALA A 44 -4.08 7.95 2.23
CA ALA A 44 -3.24 8.93 2.90
C ALA A 44 -3.09 8.60 4.41
N GLY A 45 -1.92 8.84 5.00
CA GLY A 45 -1.69 8.46 6.39
C GLY A 45 -0.34 8.85 6.97
N GLN A 46 0.07 8.11 8.01
CA GLN A 46 1.29 8.36 8.78
C GLN A 46 2.58 8.00 8.02
N VAL A 47 2.49 7.14 6.99
CA VAL A 47 3.65 6.62 6.25
C VAL A 47 4.48 7.74 5.62
N PRO A 48 3.93 8.70 4.82
CA PRO A 48 4.72 9.78 4.24
C PRO A 48 5.35 10.70 5.28
N TRP A 49 4.70 10.88 6.42
CA TRP A 49 5.22 11.73 7.48
C TRP A 49 6.51 11.18 8.07
N PHE A 50 6.53 9.88 8.42
CA PHE A 50 7.71 9.24 9.02
C PHE A 50 8.78 8.87 8.00
N SER A 51 8.38 8.41 6.81
CA SER A 51 9.33 7.93 5.79
C SER A 51 10.01 9.06 5.03
N ARG A 52 9.40 10.25 4.98
CA ARG A 52 9.82 11.37 4.13
C ARG A 52 9.90 11.02 2.64
N LEU A 53 9.29 9.93 2.20
CA LEU A 53 9.19 9.60 0.78
C LEU A 53 8.24 10.54 0.05
N ARG A 54 8.47 10.72 -1.26
CA ARG A 54 7.46 11.34 -2.12
C ARG A 54 6.25 10.42 -2.17
N ALA A 55 5.06 10.93 -1.89
CA ALA A 55 3.86 10.10 -1.79
C ALA A 55 2.92 10.34 -2.97
N VAL A 56 2.40 9.26 -3.53
CA VAL A 56 1.31 9.24 -4.50
C VAL A 56 0.23 8.37 -3.89
N ASP A 57 -0.96 8.93 -3.64
CA ASP A 57 -2.12 8.10 -3.33
C ASP A 57 -3.03 8.01 -4.55
N TRP A 58 -3.43 6.79 -4.90
CA TRP A 58 -4.22 6.56 -6.10
C TRP A 58 -5.69 6.94 -5.94
N VAL A 59 -6.13 7.13 -4.70
CA VAL A 59 -7.44 7.69 -4.34
C VAL A 59 -7.55 9.20 -4.57
N GLY A 60 -6.43 9.89 -4.83
CA GLY A 60 -6.38 11.28 -5.27
C GLY A 60 -6.43 12.35 -4.18
N LEU A 61 -6.19 11.99 -2.92
CA LEU A 61 -6.18 12.92 -1.78
C LEU A 61 -4.97 13.86 -1.82
N ASN A 62 -3.83 13.42 -2.34
CA ASN A 62 -2.59 14.20 -2.42
C ASN A 62 -2.14 14.55 -3.85
N HIS A 63 -2.93 14.18 -4.86
CA HIS A 63 -2.51 14.28 -6.26
C HIS A 63 -3.63 14.85 -7.15
N ASN A 64 -3.46 16.08 -7.64
CA ASN A 64 -4.48 16.82 -8.40
C ASN A 64 -5.09 16.02 -9.56
N ARG A 65 -4.25 15.35 -10.36
CA ARG A 65 -4.72 14.55 -11.49
C ARG A 65 -5.50 13.29 -11.10
N LEU A 66 -5.24 12.75 -9.91
CA LEU A 66 -5.91 11.57 -9.37
C LEU A 66 -7.14 11.94 -8.52
N SER A 67 -7.28 13.22 -8.13
CA SER A 67 -8.37 13.75 -7.28
C SER A 67 -9.78 13.72 -7.91
N GLY A 68 -9.91 13.20 -9.13
CA GLY A 68 -11.19 13.16 -9.86
C GLY A 68 -11.62 14.49 -10.48
N ARG A 69 -10.83 15.57 -10.32
CA ARG A 69 -11.05 16.87 -11.01
C ARG A 69 -10.89 16.76 -12.53
N GLU A 70 -10.06 15.83 -12.98
CA GLU A 70 -9.96 15.41 -14.37
C GLU A 70 -10.66 14.07 -14.55
N ALA A 71 -11.61 14.00 -15.48
CA ALA A 71 -12.28 12.75 -15.80
C ALA A 71 -11.27 11.77 -16.43
N MET A 72 -11.06 10.64 -15.75
CA MET A 72 -10.10 9.62 -16.18
C MET A 72 -10.72 8.22 -16.01
N SER A 73 -10.53 7.37 -17.04
CA SER A 73 -10.82 5.94 -16.92
C SER A 73 -9.84 5.28 -15.95
N VAL A 74 -10.22 4.15 -15.36
CA VAL A 74 -9.34 3.41 -14.43
C VAL A 74 -8.06 2.97 -15.15
N GLU A 75 -8.15 2.56 -16.41
CA GLU A 75 -6.96 2.23 -17.22
C GLU A 75 -6.01 3.43 -17.37
N ALA A 76 -6.51 4.62 -17.70
CA ALA A 76 -5.69 5.81 -17.82
C ALA A 76 -5.09 6.23 -16.48
N MET A 77 -5.83 6.04 -15.38
CA MET A 77 -5.36 6.28 -14.01
C MET A 77 -4.15 5.41 -13.67
N TRP A 78 -4.23 4.10 -13.93
CA TRP A 78 -3.13 3.19 -13.67
C TRP A 78 -1.93 3.40 -14.60
N LYS A 79 -2.15 3.74 -15.88
CA LYS A 79 -1.05 4.18 -16.77
C LYS A 79 -0.34 5.42 -16.24
N TYR A 80 -1.09 6.35 -15.67
CA TYR A 80 -0.52 7.56 -15.08
C TYR A 80 0.24 7.26 -13.78
N ILE A 81 -0.31 6.41 -12.90
CA ILE A 81 0.39 5.96 -11.69
C ILE A 81 1.71 5.27 -12.03
N ASP A 82 1.71 4.39 -13.04
CA ASP A 82 2.92 3.69 -13.50
C ASP A 82 3.98 4.69 -14.01
N SER A 83 3.56 5.78 -14.69
CA SER A 83 4.49 6.80 -15.20
C SER A 83 5.08 7.71 -14.13
N LEU A 84 4.44 7.80 -12.94
CA LEU A 84 5.03 8.47 -11.78
C LEU A 84 6.20 7.66 -11.18
N GLY A 85 6.30 6.40 -11.55
CA GLY A 85 7.39 5.50 -11.20
C GLY A 85 7.53 5.22 -9.70
N PRO A 86 6.48 4.75 -9.01
CA PRO A 86 6.58 4.42 -7.58
C PRO A 86 7.59 3.29 -7.33
N ASP A 87 8.45 3.48 -6.35
CA ASP A 87 9.51 2.54 -5.98
C ASP A 87 9.02 1.49 -4.97
N VAL A 88 8.09 1.91 -4.11
CA VAL A 88 7.47 1.06 -3.10
C VAL A 88 5.96 1.25 -3.16
N ALA A 89 5.22 0.17 -2.94
CA ALA A 89 3.77 0.20 -2.83
C ALA A 89 3.32 -0.33 -1.48
N PHE A 90 2.41 0.41 -0.87
CA PHE A 90 1.63 0.01 0.29
C PHE A 90 0.22 -0.35 -0.18
N SER A 91 -0.19 -1.60 0.04
CA SER A 91 -1.53 -2.07 -0.29
C SER A 91 -2.16 -2.87 0.86
N ILE A 92 -3.48 -2.79 0.95
CA ILE A 92 -4.31 -3.69 1.76
C ILE A 92 -4.79 -4.91 0.96
N LEU A 93 -4.44 -4.97 -0.34
CA LEU A 93 -4.80 -6.02 -1.27
C LEU A 93 -3.57 -6.93 -1.53
N PRO A 94 -3.77 -8.26 -1.65
CA PRO A 94 -2.74 -9.17 -2.13
C PRO A 94 -2.50 -8.97 -3.64
N PRO A 95 -1.40 -9.47 -4.23
CA PRO A 95 -1.27 -9.49 -5.68
C PRO A 95 -2.31 -10.44 -6.30
N ALA A 96 -2.64 -10.22 -7.57
CA ALA A 96 -3.38 -11.19 -8.35
C ALA A 96 -2.59 -12.50 -8.44
N ALA A 97 -3.28 -13.63 -8.43
CA ALA A 97 -2.65 -14.92 -8.59
C ALA A 97 -2.01 -15.06 -9.98
N PRO A 98 -0.95 -15.88 -10.12
CA PRO A 98 -0.33 -16.16 -11.41
C PRO A 98 -1.34 -16.73 -12.41
N GLY A 99 -1.32 -16.22 -13.64
CA GLY A 99 -2.16 -16.72 -14.74
C GLY A 99 -3.61 -16.22 -14.76
N SER A 100 -4.09 -15.55 -13.71
CA SER A 100 -5.44 -14.98 -13.69
C SER A 100 -5.62 -13.87 -14.73
N SER A 101 -6.71 -13.93 -15.50
CA SER A 101 -7.06 -12.95 -16.54
C SER A 101 -8.12 -11.94 -16.10
N GLY A 102 -8.89 -12.25 -15.05
CA GLY A 102 -9.96 -11.38 -14.57
C GLY A 102 -10.34 -11.63 -13.10
N PRO A 103 -11.06 -10.67 -12.49
CA PRO A 103 -11.48 -10.75 -11.08
C PRO A 103 -12.24 -12.03 -10.73
N GLU A 104 -13.12 -12.49 -11.63
CA GLU A 104 -13.97 -13.68 -11.46
C GLU A 104 -13.18 -14.99 -11.41
N SER A 105 -12.01 -15.03 -12.04
CA SER A 105 -11.13 -16.20 -12.12
C SER A 105 -10.03 -16.22 -11.06
N ASP A 106 -9.81 -15.10 -10.37
CA ASP A 106 -8.66 -14.92 -9.48
C ASP A 106 -8.96 -15.35 -8.04
N VAL A 107 -8.23 -16.35 -7.54
CA VAL A 107 -8.44 -16.91 -6.20
C VAL A 107 -8.21 -15.90 -5.07
N ASN A 108 -7.32 -14.92 -5.25
CA ASN A 108 -7.08 -13.87 -4.26
C ASN A 108 -8.20 -12.82 -4.31
N PHE A 109 -8.66 -12.45 -5.51
CA PHE A 109 -9.76 -11.49 -5.67
C PHE A 109 -11.08 -12.04 -5.13
N GLN A 110 -11.36 -13.33 -5.35
CA GLN A 110 -12.52 -14.03 -4.80
C GLN A 110 -12.37 -14.36 -3.30
N GLY A 111 -11.19 -14.14 -2.73
CA GLY A 111 -10.90 -14.37 -1.32
C GLY A 111 -11.75 -13.50 -0.39
N ALA A 112 -12.07 -14.05 0.79
CA ALA A 112 -12.93 -13.38 1.76
C ALA A 112 -12.41 -12.00 2.19
N HIS A 113 -11.09 -11.81 2.20
CA HIS A 113 -10.47 -10.51 2.51
C HIS A 113 -10.82 -9.45 1.46
N VAL A 114 -10.45 -9.67 0.21
CA VAL A 114 -10.70 -8.72 -0.89
C VAL A 114 -12.19 -8.46 -1.08
N GLN A 115 -13.02 -9.50 -1.03
CA GLN A 115 -14.48 -9.35 -1.17
C GLN A 115 -15.12 -8.52 -0.06
N ARG A 116 -14.59 -8.55 1.18
CA ARG A 116 -15.06 -7.66 2.25
C ARG A 116 -14.68 -6.20 1.97
N THR A 117 -13.45 -5.95 1.52
CA THR A 117 -12.97 -4.61 1.17
C THR A 117 -13.77 -4.01 0.02
N VAL A 118 -14.01 -4.77 -1.05
CA VAL A 118 -14.80 -4.35 -2.22
C VAL A 118 -16.24 -3.99 -1.85
N ARG A 119 -16.82 -4.66 -0.85
CA ARG A 119 -18.18 -4.38 -0.34
C ARG A 119 -18.25 -3.17 0.60
N GLY A 120 -17.16 -2.41 0.75
CA GLY A 120 -17.12 -1.19 1.55
C GLY A 120 -16.92 -1.42 3.05
N ARG A 121 -16.67 -2.66 3.51
CA ARG A 121 -16.26 -2.87 4.90
C ARG A 121 -14.79 -2.50 5.05
N GLY A 122 -14.54 -1.46 5.83
CA GLY A 122 -13.18 -1.06 6.20
C GLY A 122 -12.57 0.03 5.34
N SER A 123 -13.36 0.97 4.79
CA SER A 123 -12.94 2.37 4.54
C SER A 123 -14.08 3.19 3.93
N ALA A 124 -14.51 4.27 4.60
CA ALA A 124 -15.44 5.25 4.05
C ALA A 124 -14.88 5.98 2.80
N LEU A 125 -13.58 5.81 2.51
CA LEU A 125 -12.90 6.44 1.37
C LEU A 125 -13.50 6.02 0.01
N PHE A 126 -14.16 4.87 -0.08
CA PHE A 126 -14.70 4.35 -1.34
C PHE A 126 -16.23 4.40 -1.44
N GLU A 127 -16.92 4.88 -0.40
CA GLU A 127 -18.40 4.90 -0.37
C GLU A 127 -19.02 5.70 -1.53
N HIS A 128 -18.30 6.69 -2.04
CA HIS A 128 -18.75 7.55 -3.14
C HIS A 128 -18.38 7.01 -4.53
N TRP A 129 -17.66 5.90 -4.63
CA TRP A 129 -17.28 5.30 -5.91
C TRP A 129 -18.35 4.30 -6.36
N ASN A 130 -18.66 4.29 -7.66
CA ASN A 130 -19.44 3.19 -8.24
C ASN A 130 -18.70 1.86 -7.96
N HIS A 131 -19.44 0.86 -7.49
CA HIS A 131 -18.93 -0.49 -7.23
C HIS A 131 -18.10 -1.07 -8.39
N GLU A 132 -18.55 -0.90 -9.64
CA GLU A 132 -17.81 -1.37 -10.82
C GLU A 132 -16.44 -0.72 -10.93
N ARG A 133 -16.34 0.59 -10.63
CA ARG A 133 -15.08 1.34 -10.63
C ARG A 133 -14.16 0.85 -9.52
N VAL A 134 -14.70 0.52 -8.34
CA VAL A 134 -13.92 -0.03 -7.21
C VAL A 134 -13.35 -1.40 -7.59
N VAL A 135 -14.19 -2.29 -8.11
CA VAL A 135 -13.78 -3.62 -8.59
C VAL A 135 -12.67 -3.51 -9.64
N GLU A 136 -12.86 -2.65 -10.64
CA GLU A 136 -11.86 -2.44 -11.68
C GLU A 136 -10.55 -1.89 -11.10
N SER A 137 -10.63 -0.91 -10.20
CA SER A 137 -9.44 -0.27 -9.62
C SER A 137 -8.63 -1.23 -8.76
N PHE A 138 -9.30 -2.02 -7.92
CA PHE A 138 -8.66 -3.03 -7.10
C PHE A 138 -8.04 -4.13 -7.96
N TRP A 139 -8.74 -4.59 -8.99
CA TRP A 139 -8.20 -5.60 -9.90
C TRP A 139 -6.91 -5.11 -10.57
N ARG A 140 -6.91 -3.85 -11.05
CA ARG A 140 -5.73 -3.24 -11.66
C ARG A 140 -4.57 -3.10 -10.67
N GLU A 141 -4.83 -2.75 -9.42
CA GLU A 141 -3.81 -2.74 -8.36
C GLU A 141 -3.21 -4.13 -8.17
N MET A 142 -4.05 -5.14 -7.99
CA MET A 142 -3.62 -6.53 -7.77
C MET A 142 -2.77 -7.06 -8.94
N VAL A 143 -3.16 -6.75 -10.18
CA VAL A 143 -2.39 -7.08 -11.38
C VAL A 143 -1.07 -6.32 -11.42
N TRP A 144 -1.08 -5.01 -11.14
CA TRP A 144 0.13 -4.19 -11.12
C TRP A 144 1.13 -4.70 -10.08
N LEU A 145 0.67 -5.05 -8.87
CA LEU A 145 1.50 -5.67 -7.84
C LEU A 145 2.15 -6.96 -8.34
N ARG A 146 1.35 -7.88 -8.92
CA ARG A 146 1.83 -9.15 -9.48
C ARG A 146 2.93 -8.93 -10.53
N GLU A 147 2.72 -8.00 -11.44
CA GLU A 147 3.58 -7.83 -12.61
C GLU A 147 4.83 -7.03 -12.29
N ARG A 148 4.69 -5.94 -11.52
CA ARG A 148 5.74 -4.93 -11.33
C ARG A 148 6.50 -5.05 -10.03
N CYS A 149 5.97 -5.76 -9.03
CA CYS A 149 6.54 -5.73 -7.69
C CYS A 149 6.94 -7.11 -7.17
N GLU A 150 7.75 -7.09 -6.12
CA GLU A 150 8.03 -8.24 -5.27
C GLU A 150 7.61 -7.92 -3.83
N PHE A 151 7.28 -8.96 -3.08
CA PHE A 151 6.89 -8.79 -1.69
C PHE A 151 8.12 -8.49 -0.82
N ALA A 152 8.00 -7.47 0.04
CA ALA A 152 9.08 -7.04 0.91
C ALA A 152 8.80 -7.35 2.40
N THR A 153 7.61 -6.98 2.89
CA THR A 153 7.22 -7.20 4.29
C THR A 153 5.71 -6.92 4.50
N CYS A 154 5.22 -7.12 5.72
CA CYS A 154 3.85 -6.82 6.12
C CYS A 154 3.71 -6.31 7.56
N TYR A 155 2.60 -5.61 7.83
CA TYR A 155 2.25 -5.10 9.16
C TYR A 155 0.75 -5.29 9.41
N ARG A 156 0.37 -5.83 10.57
CA ARG A 156 -1.01 -5.93 11.04
C ARG A 156 -1.53 -4.57 11.48
N LEU A 157 -2.68 -4.18 10.93
CA LEU A 157 -3.37 -2.93 11.26
C LEU A 157 -3.93 -2.93 12.70
N GLY A 158 -4.26 -4.10 13.25
CA GLY A 158 -4.79 -4.29 14.59
C GLY A 158 -6.22 -3.75 14.78
N ASP A 159 -6.62 -3.62 16.05
CA ASP A 159 -8.00 -3.42 16.55
C ASP A 159 -8.83 -2.36 15.81
N ALA A 160 -8.22 -1.28 15.32
CA ALA A 160 -8.93 -0.20 14.63
C ALA A 160 -9.54 -0.61 13.28
N TRP A 161 -9.02 -1.67 12.64
CA TRP A 161 -9.52 -2.24 11.39
C TRP A 161 -9.92 -3.72 11.54
N GLY A 162 -9.60 -4.32 12.69
CA GLY A 162 -9.79 -5.74 13.00
C GLY A 162 -8.51 -6.56 12.73
N ASP A 163 -8.31 -7.60 13.53
CA ASP A 163 -7.06 -8.39 13.59
C ASP A 163 -6.69 -9.11 12.29
N ALA A 164 -7.63 -9.21 11.35
CA ALA A 164 -7.43 -9.85 10.05
C ALA A 164 -6.81 -8.93 8.98
N TRP A 165 -6.61 -7.64 9.26
CA TRP A 165 -6.17 -6.68 8.26
C TRP A 165 -4.67 -6.44 8.27
N TRP A 166 -4.09 -6.52 7.07
CA TRP A 166 -2.68 -6.35 6.81
C TRP A 166 -2.42 -5.14 5.91
N VAL A 167 -1.31 -4.48 6.19
CA VAL A 167 -0.56 -3.64 5.27
C VAL A 167 0.48 -4.54 4.62
N LEU A 168 0.34 -4.81 3.33
CA LEU A 168 1.32 -5.52 2.52
C LEU A 168 2.20 -4.48 1.82
N VAL A 169 3.51 -4.71 1.87
CA VAL A 169 4.51 -3.79 1.33
C VAL A 169 5.29 -4.49 0.23
N TYR A 170 5.34 -3.82 -0.91
CA TYR A 170 5.96 -4.33 -2.11
C TYR A 170 6.98 -3.36 -2.66
N VAL A 171 8.08 -3.87 -3.20
CA VAL A 171 9.11 -3.06 -3.87
C VAL A 171 9.02 -3.30 -5.37
N ARG A 172 9.09 -2.24 -6.16
CA ARG A 172 9.05 -2.34 -7.62
C ARG A 172 10.35 -2.99 -8.13
N LYS A 173 10.23 -4.00 -8.99
CA LYS A 173 11.34 -4.85 -9.47
C LYS A 173 12.43 -4.07 -10.21
N ASP A 174 12.07 -2.99 -10.89
CA ASP A 174 12.96 -2.14 -11.68
C ASP A 174 13.30 -0.81 -10.97
N SER A 175 12.96 -0.66 -9.69
CA SER A 175 13.37 0.53 -8.92
C SER A 175 14.90 0.60 -8.80
N PRO A 176 15.52 1.78 -9.01
CA PRO A 176 16.95 1.96 -8.77
C PRO A 176 17.30 1.82 -7.27
N TYR A 177 16.32 1.89 -6.38
CA TYR A 177 16.49 1.78 -4.93
C TYR A 177 16.10 0.41 -4.38
N ARG A 178 15.79 -0.56 -5.25
CA ARG A 178 15.26 -1.88 -4.90
C ARG A 178 16.07 -2.55 -3.79
N GLU A 179 17.38 -2.69 -3.97
CA GLU A 179 18.24 -3.39 -3.00
C GLU A 179 18.20 -2.73 -1.62
N ARG A 180 18.29 -1.40 -1.59
CA ARG A 180 18.24 -0.62 -0.35
C ARG A 180 16.90 -0.76 0.37
N LEU A 181 15.80 -0.67 -0.37
CA LEU A 181 14.45 -0.81 0.18
C LEU A 181 14.22 -2.21 0.76
N LEU A 182 14.60 -3.27 0.03
CA LEU A 182 14.47 -4.64 0.51
C LEU A 182 15.37 -4.91 1.74
N GLU A 183 16.60 -4.40 1.75
CA GLU A 183 17.51 -4.55 2.90
C GLU A 183 16.88 -3.98 4.17
N VAL A 184 16.31 -2.78 4.08
CA VAL A 184 15.71 -2.09 5.23
C VAL A 184 14.43 -2.79 5.69
N LEU A 185 13.54 -3.12 4.76
CA LEU A 185 12.25 -3.74 5.08
C LEU A 185 12.42 -5.16 5.63
N SER A 186 13.33 -5.97 5.07
CA SER A 186 13.58 -7.35 5.53
C SER A 186 14.23 -7.42 6.93
N ARG A 187 14.88 -6.34 7.37
CA ARG A 187 15.52 -6.24 8.70
C ARG A 187 14.63 -5.52 9.72
N SER A 188 13.41 -5.15 9.34
CA SER A 188 12.51 -4.45 10.24
C SER A 188 12.20 -5.30 11.46
N LYS A 189 12.50 -4.76 12.64
CA LYS A 189 12.03 -5.29 13.93
C LYS A 189 10.60 -4.87 14.27
N ARG A 190 10.00 -4.03 13.42
CA ARG A 190 8.66 -3.45 13.59
C ARG A 190 7.63 -4.14 12.72
N ALA A 191 8.06 -4.87 11.68
CA ALA A 191 7.21 -5.73 10.87
C ALA A 191 6.64 -6.88 11.71
N ASP A 192 5.44 -7.32 11.35
CA ASP A 192 4.82 -8.48 11.99
C ASP A 192 5.30 -9.77 11.32
N PRO A 193 5.36 -10.90 12.05
CA PRO A 193 5.72 -12.19 11.47
C PRO A 193 4.79 -12.53 10.31
N GLU A 194 5.38 -12.94 9.19
CA GLU A 194 4.65 -13.24 7.96
C GLU A 194 3.92 -14.59 8.00
N GLU A 195 4.02 -15.34 9.10
CA GLU A 195 3.56 -16.73 9.26
C GLU A 195 2.07 -16.89 8.89
N ASP A 196 1.25 -15.87 9.12
CA ASP A 196 -0.19 -15.91 8.93
C ASP A 196 -0.66 -15.48 7.51
N LEU A 197 0.23 -15.00 6.64
CA LEU A 197 -0.16 -14.54 5.30
C LEU A 197 -0.68 -15.67 4.41
N GLY A 198 -0.11 -16.87 4.50
CA GLY A 198 -0.57 -18.05 3.76
C GLY A 198 -1.92 -18.59 4.22
N ALA A 199 -2.35 -18.23 5.44
CA ALA A 199 -3.72 -18.51 5.91
C ALA A 199 -4.68 -17.39 5.52
N ALA A 200 -4.20 -16.15 5.40
CA ALA A 200 -5.00 -14.98 5.05
C ALA A 200 -5.33 -14.90 3.54
N PHE A 201 -4.44 -15.40 2.68
CA PHE A 201 -4.54 -15.28 1.22
C PHE A 201 -4.40 -16.64 0.54
N ALA A 202 -5.27 -16.91 -0.44
CA ALA A 202 -5.28 -18.18 -1.17
C ALA A 202 -3.99 -18.38 -2.00
N TYR A 203 -3.50 -17.30 -2.62
CA TYR A 203 -2.16 -17.22 -3.17
C TYR A 203 -1.31 -16.32 -2.26
N ASP A 204 -0.29 -16.93 -1.67
CA ASP A 204 0.60 -16.30 -0.71
C ASP A 204 1.44 -15.18 -1.37
N PRO A 205 1.30 -13.91 -0.94
CA PRO A 205 2.05 -12.78 -1.49
C PRO A 205 3.57 -12.98 -1.44
N ARG A 206 4.10 -13.76 -0.49
CA ARG A 206 5.54 -13.99 -0.33
C ARG A 206 6.17 -14.77 -1.48
N LEU A 207 5.35 -15.49 -2.25
CA LEU A 207 5.80 -16.19 -3.45
C LEU A 207 6.13 -15.22 -4.59
N LEU A 208 5.71 -13.95 -4.48
CA LEU A 208 5.96 -12.94 -5.49
C LEU A 208 7.43 -12.50 -5.50
N GLY A 209 8.11 -12.73 -6.62
CA GLY A 209 9.52 -12.35 -6.81
C GLY A 209 10.54 -13.41 -6.40
N ARG A 210 10.10 -14.54 -5.82
CA ARG A 210 10.94 -15.72 -5.59
C ARG A 210 11.00 -16.54 -6.88
N LYS A 211 12.17 -16.62 -7.50
CA LYS A 211 12.48 -17.57 -8.60
C LYS A 211 13.15 -18.80 -8.03
#